data_AF-A0A5N5W3G1-F1
#
_entry.id   AF-A0A5N5W3G1-F1
#
_cell.length_a   1.000
_cell.length_b   1.000
_cell.length_c   1.000
_cell.angle_alpha   90.00
_cell.angle_beta   90.00
_cell.angle_gamma   90.00
#
_symmetry.space_group_name_H-M   'P 1'
#
loop_
_entity.id
_entity.type
_entity.pdbx_description
1 polymer ?
#
loop_
_entity_poly.entity_id
_entity_poly.type
_entity_poly.pdbx_seq_one_letter_code
_entity_poly.pdbx_strand_id
1 'polypeptide(L)'
;MNPSWRKPAPLGWSAAREGQYTTAAPLLGGAGITLLGLVITDRDTFRWPDPTLLALALTALFMVMAVVWGVRSRQYLYSRGDVEAWWGPLSEMPDNRHAELIQDQREHYSTWARLAGRADFCYSSGLLCLAVGSSLALAPPAHAAAPAWRWCAAATTAAPVVAVLLTWTVRSLRDALRNRRTG
;
A
#
# COMPACT_ATOMS: atom_id res chain seq x y z
N MET A 1 -7.44 -13.18 32.24
CA MET A 1 -6.86 -13.68 30.97
C MET A 1 -5.35 -13.57 31.08
N ASN A 2 -4.60 -14.67 30.90
CA ASN A 2 -3.13 -14.60 30.95
C ASN A 2 -2.60 -13.72 29.81
N PRO A 3 -1.63 -12.83 30.07
CA PRO A 3 -0.95 -12.08 29.03
C PRO A 3 -0.28 -13.06 28.06
N SER A 4 -0.40 -12.78 26.77
CA SER A 4 0.12 -13.58 25.66
C SER A 4 0.67 -12.68 24.57
N TRP A 5 1.77 -13.12 23.96
CA TRP A 5 2.48 -12.45 22.88
C TRP A 5 1.59 -12.32 21.63
N ARG A 6 1.55 -11.13 21.03
CA ARG A 6 0.85 -10.91 19.76
C ARG A 6 1.72 -11.34 18.59
N LYS A 7 1.07 -11.92 17.58
CA LYS A 7 1.68 -12.32 16.32
C LYS A 7 0.99 -11.67 15.12
N PRO A 8 1.73 -11.33 14.05
CA PRO A 8 1.14 -10.92 12.78
C PRO A 8 0.27 -12.06 12.22
N ALA A 9 -0.88 -11.68 11.67
CA ALA A 9 -1.77 -12.58 10.96
C ALA A 9 -2.16 -11.92 9.62
N PRO A 10 -2.01 -12.60 8.47
CA PRO A 10 -1.33 -13.90 8.26
C PRO A 10 0.16 -13.90 8.66
N LEU A 11 0.75 -15.06 8.94
CA LEU A 11 2.13 -15.15 9.46
C LEU A 11 3.19 -14.61 8.49
N GLY A 12 3.04 -14.82 7.18
CA GLY A 12 3.94 -14.29 6.15
C GLY A 12 3.69 -12.82 5.76
N TRP A 13 2.67 -12.19 6.34
CA TRP A 13 2.19 -10.88 5.91
C TRP A 13 3.17 -9.74 6.22
N SER A 14 3.89 -9.82 7.33
CA SER A 14 4.89 -8.82 7.69
C SER A 14 6.05 -8.78 6.69
N ALA A 15 6.55 -9.95 6.28
CA ALA A 15 7.62 -10.05 5.28
C ALA A 15 7.16 -9.54 3.90
N ALA A 16 5.92 -9.85 3.51
CA ALA A 16 5.35 -9.36 2.26
C ALA A 16 5.25 -7.82 2.23
N ARG A 17 4.76 -7.22 3.31
CA ARG A 17 4.71 -5.75 3.48
C ARG A 17 6.09 -5.11 3.44
N GLU A 18 7.09 -5.75 4.05
CA GLU A 18 8.45 -5.23 4.03
C GLU A 18 8.99 -5.11 2.60
N GLY A 19 8.85 -6.16 1.78
CA GLY A 19 9.25 -6.11 0.38
C GLY A 19 8.45 -5.10 -0.44
N GLN A 20 7.16 -4.93 -0.12
CA GLN A 20 6.30 -3.94 -0.76
C GLN A 20 6.81 -2.50 -0.52
N TYR A 21 7.18 -2.16 0.71
CA TYR A 21 7.57 -0.78 1.05
C TYR A 21 9.04 -0.48 0.78
N THR A 22 9.93 -1.46 0.88
CA THR A 22 11.39 -1.23 0.73
C THR A 22 11.89 -1.50 -0.68
N THR A 23 11.19 -2.34 -1.46
CA THR A 23 11.60 -2.68 -2.83
C THR A 23 10.61 -2.17 -3.87
N ALA A 24 9.33 -2.54 -3.76
CA ALA A 24 8.37 -2.24 -4.82
C ALA A 24 7.99 -0.75 -4.88
N ALA A 25 7.71 -0.13 -3.73
CA ALA A 25 7.29 1.28 -3.68
C ALA A 25 8.34 2.25 -4.28
N PRO A 26 9.64 2.16 -3.94
CA PRO A 26 10.66 2.99 -4.58
C PRO A 26 10.76 2.80 -6.10
N LEU A 27 10.69 1.55 -6.57
CA LEU A 27 10.75 1.25 -8.01
C LEU A 27 9.57 1.86 -8.77
N LEU A 28 8.36 1.69 -8.25
CA LEU A 28 7.15 2.26 -8.86
C LEU A 28 7.13 3.79 -8.76
N GLY A 29 7.61 4.36 -7.65
CA GLY A 29 7.79 5.80 -7.48
C GLY A 29 8.76 6.37 -8.52
N GLY A 30 9.91 5.71 -8.70
CA GLY A 30 10.90 6.06 -9.73
C GLY A 30 10.32 5.99 -11.14
N ALA A 31 9.62 4.90 -11.48
CA ALA A 31 8.94 4.76 -12.78
C ALA A 31 7.90 5.89 -13.01
N GLY A 32 7.13 6.24 -11.97
CA GLY A 32 6.18 7.35 -12.02
C GLY A 32 6.86 8.70 -12.28
N ILE A 33 8.01 8.98 -11.65
CA ILE A 33 8.78 10.21 -11.88
C ILE A 33 9.35 10.25 -13.31
N THR A 34 9.85 9.12 -13.82
CA THR A 34 10.34 9.03 -15.21
C THR A 34 9.22 9.34 -16.21
N LEU A 35 8.03 8.73 -16.04
CA LEU A 35 6.87 9.01 -16.88
C LEU A 35 6.41 10.47 -16.75
N LEU A 36 6.46 11.03 -15.55
CA LEU A 36 6.16 12.45 -15.32
C LEU A 36 7.07 13.34 -16.17
N GLY A 37 8.38 13.06 -16.18
CA GLY A 37 9.36 13.77 -17.01
C GLY A 37 9.04 13.70 -18.50
N LEU A 38 8.68 12.51 -19.01
CA LEU A 38 8.29 12.32 -20.41
C LEU A 38 7.04 13.12 -20.82
N VAL A 39 6.05 13.19 -19.94
CA VAL A 39 4.82 13.97 -20.20
C VAL A 39 5.11 15.47 -20.19
N ILE A 40 6.07 15.92 -19.38
CA ILE A 40 6.52 17.32 -19.37
C ILE A 40 7.24 17.66 -20.69
N THR A 41 8.12 16.77 -21.18
CA THR A 41 8.90 17.03 -22.39
C THR A 41 8.07 16.99 -23.67
N ASP A 42 7.10 16.08 -23.77
CA ASP A 42 6.32 15.86 -24.99
C ASP A 42 4.83 16.17 -24.82
N ARG A 43 4.53 17.26 -24.11
CA ARG A 43 3.17 17.64 -23.68
C ARG A 43 2.12 17.59 -24.80
N ASP A 44 2.45 18.09 -25.98
CA ASP A 44 1.53 18.21 -27.13
C ASP A 44 1.16 16.86 -27.76
N THR A 45 1.90 15.80 -27.43
CA THR A 45 1.64 14.43 -27.90
C THR A 45 0.56 13.72 -27.08
N PHE A 46 0.27 14.22 -25.87
CA PHE A 46 -0.70 13.62 -24.96
C PHE A 46 -2.09 14.23 -25.13
N ARG A 47 -3.12 13.39 -25.07
CA ARG A 47 -4.52 13.84 -25.11
C ARG A 47 -4.90 14.67 -23.87
N TRP A 48 -4.40 14.27 -22.70
CA TRP A 48 -4.71 14.88 -21.41
C TRP A 48 -3.44 15.05 -20.56
N PRO A 49 -2.54 15.97 -20.93
CA PRO A 49 -1.25 16.12 -20.25
C PRO A 49 -1.42 16.51 -18.79
N ASP A 50 -2.23 17.53 -18.46
CA ASP A 50 -2.34 18.02 -17.08
C ASP A 50 -2.92 16.98 -16.09
N PRO A 51 -4.02 16.26 -16.40
CA PRO A 51 -4.49 15.18 -15.54
C PRO A 51 -3.48 14.03 -15.42
N THR A 52 -2.74 13.73 -16.48
CA THR A 52 -1.67 12.72 -16.46
C THR A 52 -0.56 13.12 -15.50
N LEU A 53 -0.09 14.38 -15.57
CA LEU A 53 0.94 14.92 -14.70
C LEU A 53 0.51 14.87 -13.24
N LEU A 54 -0.72 15.30 -12.93
CA LEU A 54 -1.24 15.25 -11.57
C LEU A 54 -1.28 13.81 -11.03
N ALA A 55 -1.77 12.86 -11.82
CA ALA A 55 -1.85 11.46 -11.41
C ALA A 55 -0.45 10.85 -11.16
N LEU A 56 0.53 11.15 -12.02
CA LEU A 56 1.91 10.66 -11.85
C LEU A 56 2.63 11.34 -10.68
N ALA A 57 2.38 12.64 -10.42
CA ALA A 57 2.91 13.33 -9.25
C ALA A 57 2.34 12.75 -7.94
N LEU A 58 1.03 12.49 -7.90
CA LEU A 58 0.38 11.82 -6.77
C LEU A 58 0.91 10.39 -6.58
N THR A 59 1.21 9.68 -7.66
CA THR A 59 1.87 8.37 -7.60
C THR A 59 3.19 8.48 -6.85
N ALA A 60 4.08 9.39 -7.25
CA ALA A 60 5.38 9.58 -6.62
C ALA A 60 5.23 9.94 -5.13
N LEU A 61 4.35 10.89 -4.80
CA LEU A 61 4.06 11.28 -3.43
C LEU A 61 3.61 10.09 -2.58
N PHE A 62 2.59 9.35 -3.05
CA PHE A 62 2.07 8.22 -2.30
C PHE A 62 3.06 7.07 -2.15
N MET A 63 3.90 6.80 -3.16
CA MET A 63 4.95 5.80 -3.05
C MET A 63 6.00 6.20 -2.02
N VAL A 64 6.44 7.47 -2.00
CA VAL A 64 7.35 7.97 -0.96
C VAL A 64 6.72 7.86 0.43
N MET A 65 5.46 8.25 0.58
CA MET A 65 4.75 8.14 1.86
C MET A 65 4.60 6.67 2.30
N ALA A 66 4.38 5.73 1.38
CA ALA A 66 4.33 4.31 1.68
C ALA A 66 5.66 3.81 2.24
N VAL A 67 6.80 4.23 1.66
CA VAL A 67 8.15 3.93 2.18
C VAL A 67 8.31 4.48 3.59
N VAL A 68 8.02 5.78 3.79
CA VAL A 68 8.19 6.46 5.09
C VAL A 68 7.38 5.77 6.18
N TRP A 69 6.10 5.48 5.94
CA TRP A 69 5.26 4.80 6.91
C TRP A 69 5.65 3.34 7.10
N GLY A 70 6.07 2.65 6.04
CA GLY A 70 6.53 1.27 6.07
C GLY A 70 7.74 1.10 6.98
N VAL A 71 8.79 1.87 6.73
CA VAL A 71 10.01 1.89 7.56
C VAL A 71 9.69 2.27 9.00
N ARG A 72 8.87 3.32 9.21
CA ARG A 72 8.45 3.73 10.56
C ARG A 72 7.60 2.68 11.28
N SER A 73 6.89 1.81 10.55
CA SER A 73 6.14 0.72 11.16
C SER A 73 7.08 -0.39 11.64
N ARG A 74 8.14 -0.68 10.87
CA ARG A 74 9.03 -1.84 11.09
C ARG A 74 9.72 -1.83 12.46
N GLN A 75 10.05 -0.66 12.99
CA GLN A 75 10.67 -0.48 14.33
C GLN A 75 9.79 -0.99 15.48
N TYR A 76 8.47 -1.08 15.29
CA TYR A 76 7.54 -1.54 16.33
C TYR A 76 7.19 -3.02 16.22
N LEU A 77 7.73 -3.74 15.24
CA LEU A 77 7.47 -5.16 15.04
C LEU A 77 8.66 -5.98 15.51
N TYR A 78 8.47 -6.68 16.62
CA TYR A 78 9.43 -7.61 17.18
C TYR A 78 8.74 -8.82 17.80
N SER A 79 9.48 -9.92 17.88
CA SER A 79 9.06 -11.22 18.36
C SER A 79 9.49 -11.46 19.80
N ARG A 80 8.96 -12.53 20.40
CA ARG A 80 9.44 -13.02 21.71
C ARG A 80 10.94 -13.31 21.68
N GLY A 81 11.44 -13.90 20.59
CA GLY A 81 12.86 -14.21 20.45
C GLY A 81 13.75 -12.96 20.44
N ASP A 82 13.27 -11.85 19.84
CA ASP A 82 13.98 -10.57 19.88
C ASP A 82 14.06 -10.04 21.32
N VAL A 83 12.98 -10.17 22.10
CA VAL A 83 12.98 -9.78 23.52
C VAL A 83 13.92 -10.64 24.34
N GLU A 84 13.92 -11.96 24.14
CA GLU A 84 14.84 -12.89 24.80
C GLU A 84 16.31 -12.58 24.44
N ALA A 85 16.57 -12.14 23.21
CA ALA A 85 17.90 -11.70 22.78
C ALA A 85 18.35 -10.40 23.45
N TRP A 86 17.44 -9.45 23.71
CA TRP A 86 17.77 -8.16 24.32
C TRP A 86 17.87 -8.20 25.85
N TRP A 87 17.05 -9.02 26.51
CA TRP A 87 16.89 -9.03 27.96
C TRP A 87 17.33 -10.34 28.64
N GLY A 88 17.70 -11.37 27.87
CA GLY A 88 18.02 -12.70 28.38
C GLY A 88 16.80 -13.64 28.44
N PRO A 89 16.98 -14.88 28.94
CA PRO A 89 15.92 -15.88 28.99
C PRO A 89 14.72 -15.40 29.80
N LEU A 90 13.54 -15.30 29.18
CA LEU A 90 12.32 -14.86 29.85
C LEU A 90 11.88 -15.78 31.00
N SER A 91 12.34 -17.04 31.00
CA SER A 91 12.09 -18.00 32.09
C SER A 91 12.81 -17.65 33.40
N GLU A 92 13.87 -16.85 33.33
CA GLU A 92 14.64 -16.40 34.50
C GLU A 92 14.18 -15.03 35.01
N MET A 93 13.21 -14.42 34.31
CA MET A 93 12.73 -13.08 34.60
C MET A 93 11.62 -13.09 35.65
N PRO A 94 11.57 -12.10 36.56
CA PRO A 94 10.44 -11.91 37.47
C PRO A 94 9.10 -11.79 36.73
N ASP A 95 8.04 -12.40 37.27
CA ASP A 95 6.71 -12.45 36.65
C ASP A 95 6.13 -11.06 36.31
N ASN A 96 6.36 -10.07 37.18
CA ASN A 96 5.94 -8.69 36.95
C ASN A 96 6.61 -8.08 35.71
N ARG A 97 7.92 -8.29 35.56
CA ARG A 97 8.68 -7.78 34.42
C ARG A 97 8.31 -8.50 33.13
N HIS A 98 8.05 -9.81 33.19
CA HIS A 98 7.55 -10.56 32.04
C HIS A 98 6.16 -10.06 31.59
N ALA A 99 5.26 -9.76 32.53
CA ALA A 99 3.95 -9.20 32.22
C ALA A 99 4.04 -7.80 31.59
N GLU A 100 4.93 -6.93 32.10
CA GLU A 100 5.22 -5.60 31.51
C GLU A 100 5.68 -5.71 30.06
N LEU A 101 6.65 -6.59 29.76
CA LEU A 101 7.17 -6.74 28.40
C LEU A 101 6.10 -7.25 27.41
N ILE A 102 5.18 -8.11 27.86
CA ILE A 102 4.04 -8.54 27.04
C ILE A 102 3.09 -7.37 26.78
N GLN A 103 2.86 -6.51 27.78
CA GLN A 103 2.03 -5.32 27.61
C GLN A 103 2.67 -4.34 26.62
N ASP A 104 3.95 -4.01 26.78
CA ASP A 104 4.71 -3.14 25.88
C ASP A 104 4.66 -3.68 24.44
N GLN A 105 4.84 -5.00 24.26
CA GLN A 105 4.76 -5.63 22.94
C GLN A 105 3.38 -5.48 22.32
N ARG A 106 2.29 -5.55 23.09
CA ARG A 106 0.93 -5.35 22.59
C ARG A 106 0.71 -3.91 22.15
N GLU A 107 1.21 -2.95 22.92
CA GLU A 107 1.11 -1.52 22.60
C GLU A 107 1.90 -1.21 21.32
N HIS A 108 3.15 -1.67 21.23
CA HIS A 108 3.96 -1.53 20.02
C HIS A 108 3.35 -2.24 18.82
N TYR A 109 2.83 -3.45 18.99
CA TYR A 109 2.14 -4.17 17.92
C TYR A 109 0.90 -3.41 17.40
N SER A 110 0.16 -2.73 18.29
CA SER A 110 -0.96 -1.87 17.88
C SER A 110 -0.51 -0.65 17.07
N THR A 111 0.66 -0.09 17.40
CA THR A 111 1.26 1.04 16.69
C THR A 111 1.78 0.59 15.34
N TRP A 112 2.45 -0.56 15.27
CA TRP A 112 2.84 -1.21 14.02
C TRP A 112 1.63 -1.40 13.10
N ALA A 113 0.53 -1.98 13.59
CA ALA A 113 -0.66 -2.24 12.78
C ALA A 113 -1.26 -0.96 12.18
N ARG A 114 -1.30 0.12 12.96
CA ARG A 114 -1.79 1.44 12.51
C ARG A 114 -0.89 2.04 11.43
N LEU A 115 0.42 2.02 11.64
CA LEU A 115 1.38 2.59 10.68
C LEU A 115 1.46 1.76 9.40
N ALA A 116 1.48 0.43 9.51
CA ALA A 116 1.45 -0.47 8.36
C ALA A 116 0.15 -0.31 7.56
N GLY A 117 -0.99 -0.08 8.23
CA GLY A 117 -2.26 0.24 7.55
C GLY A 117 -2.19 1.55 6.74
N ARG A 118 -1.51 2.57 7.27
CA ARG A 118 -1.26 3.83 6.52
C ARG A 118 -0.32 3.60 5.34
N ALA A 119 0.73 2.80 5.52
CA ALA A 119 1.64 2.45 4.44
C ALA A 119 0.92 1.69 3.31
N ASP A 120 0.07 0.73 3.65
CA ASP A 120 -0.79 0.01 2.69
C ASP A 120 -1.70 0.96 1.92
N PHE A 121 -2.38 1.87 2.64
CA PHE A 121 -3.26 2.85 2.03
C PHE A 121 -2.51 3.73 1.02
N CYS A 122 -1.35 4.25 1.40
CA CYS A 122 -0.50 5.04 0.51
C CYS A 122 -0.04 4.21 -0.70
N TYR A 123 0.45 2.99 -0.50
CA TYR A 123 0.89 2.12 -1.60
C TYR A 123 -0.24 1.84 -2.60
N SER A 124 -1.42 1.44 -2.11
CA SER A 124 -2.57 1.17 -2.97
C SER A 124 -3.05 2.43 -3.69
N SER A 125 -3.07 3.58 -3.02
CA SER A 125 -3.43 4.86 -3.64
C SER A 125 -2.44 5.26 -4.73
N GLY A 126 -1.14 5.10 -4.48
CA GLY A 126 -0.09 5.34 -5.48
C GLY A 126 -0.24 4.41 -6.69
N LEU A 127 -0.52 3.13 -6.48
CA LEU A 127 -0.73 2.17 -7.57
C LEU A 127 -1.94 2.53 -8.43
N LEU A 128 -3.03 3.00 -7.80
CA LEU A 128 -4.22 3.48 -8.51
C LEU A 128 -3.92 4.75 -9.32
N CYS A 129 -3.22 5.72 -8.73
CA CYS A 129 -2.79 6.92 -9.43
C CYS A 129 -1.88 6.57 -10.62
N LEU A 130 -0.99 5.59 -10.47
CA LEU A 130 -0.11 5.13 -11.55
C LEU A 130 -0.91 4.52 -12.69
N ALA A 131 -1.88 3.66 -12.37
CA ALA A 131 -2.78 3.05 -13.33
C ALA A 131 -3.59 4.10 -14.10
N VAL A 132 -4.15 5.09 -13.39
CA VAL A 132 -4.89 6.22 -14.00
C VAL A 132 -3.97 7.04 -14.89
N GLY A 133 -2.81 7.49 -14.39
CA GLY A 133 -1.85 8.30 -15.16
C GLY A 133 -1.38 7.56 -16.41
N SER A 134 -1.08 6.26 -16.30
CA SER A 134 -0.66 5.45 -17.44
C SER A 134 -1.78 5.28 -18.48
N SER A 135 -3.03 5.09 -18.03
CA SER A 135 -4.19 4.98 -18.92
C SER A 135 -4.45 6.29 -19.68
N LEU A 136 -4.37 7.43 -19.00
CA LEU A 136 -4.51 8.76 -19.60
C LEU A 136 -3.38 9.06 -20.59
N ALA A 137 -2.15 8.67 -20.26
CA ALA A 137 -0.98 8.83 -21.12
C ALA A 137 -1.12 8.03 -22.44
N LEU A 138 -1.67 6.81 -22.36
CA LEU A 138 -1.83 5.92 -23.51
C LEU A 138 -3.01 6.31 -24.40
N ALA A 139 -4.00 7.04 -23.87
CA ALA A 139 -5.18 7.45 -24.61
C ALA A 139 -4.80 8.21 -25.90
N PRO A 140 -5.30 7.78 -27.07
CA PRO A 140 -4.90 8.38 -28.34
C PRO A 140 -5.39 9.83 -28.47
N PRO A 141 -4.56 10.76 -28.99
CA PRO A 141 -4.95 12.12 -29.32
C PRO A 141 -6.19 12.14 -30.22
N ALA A 142 -6.99 13.19 -30.12
CA ALA A 142 -8.26 13.30 -30.85
C ALA A 142 -8.09 13.20 -32.38
N HIS A 143 -6.90 13.49 -32.90
CA HIS A 143 -6.60 13.56 -34.33
C HIS A 143 -5.71 12.40 -34.84
N ALA A 144 -5.46 11.37 -34.03
CA ALA A 144 -4.59 10.26 -34.42
C ALA A 144 -5.31 9.19 -35.27
N ALA A 145 -4.77 8.89 -36.45
CA ALA A 145 -5.21 7.77 -37.28
C ALA A 145 -4.74 6.43 -36.67
N ALA A 146 -5.65 5.47 -36.53
CA ALA A 146 -5.49 4.12 -35.94
C ALA A 146 -5.35 4.04 -34.39
N PRO A 147 -6.49 4.14 -33.66
CA PRO A 147 -6.52 4.24 -32.20
C PRO A 147 -6.72 2.91 -31.43
N ALA A 148 -7.00 1.79 -32.11
CA ALA A 148 -7.48 0.56 -31.44
C ALA A 148 -6.49 -0.03 -30.43
N TRP A 149 -5.22 -0.19 -30.81
CA TRP A 149 -4.21 -0.78 -29.92
C TRP A 149 -3.86 0.13 -28.73
N ARG A 150 -3.88 1.45 -28.93
CA ARG A 150 -3.71 2.44 -27.86
C ARG A 150 -4.86 2.41 -26.87
N TRP A 151 -6.10 2.26 -27.35
CA TRP A 151 -7.25 2.04 -26.48
C TRP A 151 -7.18 0.72 -25.74
N CYS A 152 -6.75 -0.38 -26.37
CA CYS A 152 -6.52 -1.65 -25.69
C CYS A 152 -5.47 -1.51 -24.58
N ALA A 153 -4.35 -0.83 -24.86
CA ALA A 153 -3.31 -0.55 -23.86
C ALA A 153 -3.85 0.30 -22.70
N ALA A 154 -4.57 1.38 -22.99
CA ALA A 154 -5.19 2.24 -21.98
C ALA A 154 -6.25 1.49 -21.14
N ALA A 155 -7.02 0.60 -21.75
CA ALA A 155 -8.00 -0.24 -21.05
C ALA A 155 -7.29 -1.26 -20.13
N THR A 156 -6.16 -1.81 -20.57
CA THR A 156 -5.37 -2.78 -19.80
C THR A 156 -4.80 -2.13 -18.54
N THR A 157 -4.28 -0.91 -18.65
CA THR A 157 -3.77 -0.16 -17.49
C THR A 157 -4.89 0.38 -16.60
N ALA A 158 -6.11 0.56 -17.11
CA ALA A 158 -7.28 0.92 -16.31
C ALA A 158 -7.90 -0.25 -15.53
N ALA A 159 -7.68 -1.50 -15.97
CA ALA A 159 -8.29 -2.69 -15.36
C ALA A 159 -8.07 -2.82 -13.84
N PRO A 160 -6.90 -2.51 -13.26
CA PRO A 160 -6.70 -2.53 -11.81
C PRO A 160 -7.61 -1.55 -11.06
N VAL A 161 -7.87 -0.38 -11.63
CA VAL A 161 -8.77 0.63 -11.03
C VAL A 161 -10.19 0.08 -10.96
N VAL A 162 -10.64 -0.54 -12.05
CA VAL A 162 -11.96 -1.18 -12.12
C VAL A 162 -12.06 -2.33 -11.13
N ALA A 163 -11.04 -3.20 -11.06
CA ALA A 163 -11.01 -4.32 -10.12
C ALA A 163 -11.15 -3.84 -8.67
N VAL A 164 -10.42 -2.78 -8.28
CA VAL A 164 -10.53 -2.20 -6.94
C VAL A 164 -11.95 -1.69 -6.70
N LEU A 165 -12.52 -0.88 -7.59
CA LEU A 165 -13.89 -0.36 -7.44
C LEU A 165 -14.93 -1.49 -7.29
N LEU A 166 -14.79 -2.58 -8.06
CA LEU A 166 -15.66 -3.75 -7.97
C LEU A 166 -15.51 -4.47 -6.62
N THR A 167 -14.30 -4.65 -6.10
CA THR A 167 -14.12 -5.28 -4.78
C THR A 167 -14.76 -4.48 -3.65
N TRP A 168 -14.68 -3.15 -3.70
CA TRP A 168 -15.29 -2.26 -2.71
C TRP A 168 -16.82 -2.28 -2.77
N THR A 169 -17.39 -2.15 -3.97
CA THR A 169 -18.85 -2.16 -4.18
C THR A 169 -19.50 -3.50 -3.84
N VAL A 170 -18.84 -4.62 -4.18
CA VAL A 170 -19.35 -5.96 -3.83
C VAL A 170 -19.30 -6.20 -2.32
N ARG A 171 -18.26 -5.70 -1.62
CA ARG A 171 -18.18 -5.79 -0.16
C ARG A 171 -19.27 -4.97 0.52
N SER A 172 -19.46 -3.71 0.11
CA SER A 172 -20.48 -2.85 0.72
C SER A 172 -21.90 -3.38 0.52
N LEU A 173 -22.21 -3.93 -0.66
CA LEU A 173 -23.49 -4.58 -0.93
C LEU A 173 -23.67 -5.83 -0.05
N ARG A 174 -22.63 -6.64 0.11
CA ARG A 174 -22.68 -7.84 0.96
C ARG A 174 -22.94 -7.50 2.43
N ASP A 175 -22.30 -6.45 2.94
CA ASP A 175 -22.47 -6.02 4.33
C ASP A 175 -23.86 -5.41 4.56
N ALA A 176 -24.37 -4.63 3.59
CA ALA A 176 -25.73 -4.10 3.63
C ALA A 176 -26.80 -5.22 3.61
N LEU A 177 -26.60 -6.26 2.79
CA LEU A 177 -27.48 -7.42 2.73
C LEU A 177 -27.40 -8.29 3.99
N ARG A 178 -26.21 -8.40 4.62
CA ARG A 178 -26.02 -9.14 5.86
C ARG A 178 -26.75 -8.48 7.04
N ASN A 179 -26.64 -7.16 7.16
CA ASN A 179 -27.32 -6.41 8.23
C ASN A 179 -28.85 -6.46 8.15
N ARG A 180 -29.42 -6.61 6.94
CA ARG A 180 -30.87 -6.79 6.76
C ARG A 180 -31.40 -8.18 7.11
N ARG A 181 -30.54 -9.20 7.26
CA ARG A 181 -30.94 -10.57 7.64
C ARG A 181 -30.87 -10.83 9.15
N THR A 182 -30.24 -9.95 9.91
CA THR A 182 -30.00 -10.10 11.35
C THR A 182 -30.78 -9.12 12.22
N GLY A 183 -31.63 -8.27 11.62
CA GLY A 183 -32.57 -7.38 12.30
C GLY A 183 -33.98 -7.70 11.86
#